data_AF-A0A4R2GQL2-F1
#
_entry.id   AF-A0A4R2GQL2-F1
#
_cell.length_a   1.000
_cell.length_b   1.000
_cell.length_c   1.000
_cell.angle_alpha   90.00
_cell.angle_beta   90.00
_cell.angle_gamma   90.00
#
_symmetry.space_group_name_H-M   'P 1'
#
loop_
_entity.id
_entity.type
_entity.pdbx_description
1 polymer ?
#
loop_
_entity_poly.entity_id
_entity_poly.type
_entity_poly.pdbx_seq_one_letter_code
_entity_poly.pdbx_strand_id
1 'polypeptide(L)'
;MGLIAEKGVARTTLADVGVAAGYSRGLPVERFGSKLGLLNAMIDSADAWFAEQAPMQVGSLRGLAAVRARIAAHVEGGLKSPIGARFVHYMYVDAAYGVTELRPRMQALMGAFAAGFQKHLEEARDAGEIAPDADCEKLAAVIVAMVRGVFVEWVLTEGATDLRALSPLMQEMATAAIARAGNAASRCKETPRP
;
A
#
# COMPACT_ATOMS: atom_id res chain seq x y z
N MET A 1 3.58 -7.01 -16.51
CA MET A 1 3.32 -5.77 -15.74
C MET A 1 3.60 -4.50 -16.54
N GLY A 2 4.80 -4.31 -17.12
CA GLY A 2 5.17 -3.08 -17.85
C GLY A 2 4.13 -2.62 -18.90
N LEU A 3 3.70 -3.53 -19.77
CA LEU A 3 2.68 -3.23 -20.80
C LEU A 3 1.35 -2.70 -20.23
N ILE A 4 0.90 -3.24 -19.09
CA ILE A 4 -0.35 -2.83 -18.44
C ILE A 4 -0.14 -1.51 -17.68
N ALA A 5 1.02 -1.32 -17.06
CA ALA A 5 1.35 -0.07 -16.40
C ALA A 5 1.41 1.11 -17.40
N GLU A 6 1.76 0.86 -18.66
CA GLU A 6 1.83 1.86 -19.73
C GLU A 6 0.48 2.06 -20.44
N LYS A 7 -0.17 0.96 -20.87
CA LYS A 7 -1.36 1.03 -21.74
C LYS A 7 -2.68 0.88 -20.99
N GLY A 8 -2.63 0.56 -19.70
CA GLY A 8 -3.80 0.18 -18.92
C GLY A 8 -4.31 -1.22 -19.24
N VAL A 9 -5.22 -1.73 -18.41
CA VAL A 9 -5.78 -3.07 -18.60
C VAL A 9 -6.65 -3.10 -19.84
N ALA A 10 -7.55 -2.14 -20.04
CA ALA A 10 -8.53 -2.15 -21.13
C ALA A 10 -7.90 -2.34 -22.52
N ARG A 11 -6.76 -1.68 -22.79
CA ARG A 11 -6.07 -1.71 -24.09
C ARG A 11 -5.04 -2.83 -24.24
N THR A 12 -4.92 -3.72 -23.27
CA THR A 12 -3.93 -4.82 -23.29
C THR A 12 -4.61 -6.18 -23.47
N THR A 13 -4.20 -6.96 -24.48
CA THR A 13 -4.66 -8.35 -24.64
C THR A 13 -3.64 -9.36 -24.11
N LEU A 14 -4.06 -10.61 -23.86
CA LEU A 14 -3.14 -11.70 -23.51
C LEU A 14 -2.10 -11.96 -24.60
N ALA A 15 -2.48 -11.83 -25.86
CA ALA A 15 -1.55 -11.97 -26.99
C ALA A 15 -0.49 -10.87 -26.97
N ASP A 16 -0.87 -9.62 -26.68
CA ASP A 16 0.09 -8.50 -26.57
C ASP A 16 1.09 -8.75 -25.43
N VAL A 17 0.61 -9.30 -24.30
CA VAL A 17 1.48 -9.68 -23.17
C VAL A 17 2.48 -10.77 -23.57
N GLY A 18 2.05 -11.78 -24.32
CA GLY A 18 2.93 -12.85 -24.80
C GLY A 18 4.04 -12.31 -25.69
N VAL A 19 3.67 -11.51 -26.69
CA VAL A 19 4.62 -10.88 -27.61
C VAL A 19 5.58 -9.93 -26.88
N ALA A 20 5.06 -9.07 -26.00
CA ALA A 20 5.88 -8.14 -25.23
C ALA A 20 6.84 -8.84 -24.26
N ALA A 21 6.52 -10.07 -23.83
CA ALA A 21 7.38 -10.89 -22.98
C ALA A 21 8.36 -11.78 -23.79
N GLY A 22 8.38 -11.68 -25.12
CA GLY A 22 9.26 -12.49 -25.98
C GLY A 22 8.77 -13.93 -26.22
N TYR A 23 7.49 -14.19 -25.96
CA TYR A 23 6.86 -15.52 -26.12
C TYR A 23 5.80 -15.53 -27.22
N SER A 24 5.25 -16.71 -27.49
CA SER A 24 4.15 -16.88 -28.43
C SER A 24 2.87 -16.16 -27.95
N ARG A 25 2.01 -15.80 -28.90
CA ARG A 25 0.70 -15.16 -28.62
C ARG A 25 -0.22 -16.05 -27.76
N GLY A 26 -0.06 -17.37 -27.84
CA GLY A 26 -0.90 -18.35 -27.15
C GLY A 26 -0.46 -18.69 -25.73
N LEU A 27 0.84 -18.54 -25.40
CA LEU A 27 1.39 -18.98 -24.12
C LEU A 27 0.69 -18.36 -22.89
N PRO A 28 0.33 -17.05 -22.87
CA PRO A 28 -0.38 -16.50 -21.72
C PRO A 28 -1.78 -17.07 -21.53
N VAL A 29 -2.47 -17.44 -22.62
CA VAL A 29 -3.79 -18.11 -22.52
C VAL A 29 -3.62 -19.50 -21.92
N GLU A 30 -2.61 -20.24 -22.37
CA GLU A 30 -2.29 -21.57 -21.82
C GLU A 30 -1.94 -21.51 -20.32
N ARG A 31 -1.11 -20.54 -19.93
CA ARG A 31 -0.60 -20.43 -18.56
C ARG A 31 -1.61 -19.84 -17.57
N PHE A 32 -2.40 -18.85 -17.98
CA PHE A 32 -3.25 -18.08 -17.06
C PHE A 32 -4.75 -18.27 -17.32
N GLY A 33 -5.13 -18.90 -18.43
CA GLY A 33 -6.50 -19.14 -18.86
C GLY A 33 -7.24 -17.89 -19.33
N SER A 34 -7.21 -16.82 -18.54
CA SER A 34 -7.93 -15.57 -18.80
C SER A 34 -7.10 -14.35 -18.44
N LYS A 35 -7.53 -13.19 -18.96
CA LYS A 35 -6.95 -11.89 -18.60
C LYS A 35 -7.09 -11.60 -17.11
N LEU A 36 -8.21 -11.98 -16.50
CA LEU A 36 -8.42 -11.87 -15.06
C LEU A 36 -7.45 -12.77 -14.28
N GLY A 37 -7.23 -14.01 -14.74
CA GLY A 37 -6.24 -14.92 -14.16
C GLY A 37 -4.82 -14.36 -14.21
N LEU A 38 -4.44 -13.75 -15.33
CA LEU A 38 -3.16 -13.05 -15.46
C LEU A 38 -3.06 -11.87 -14.49
N LEU A 39 -4.10 -11.05 -14.36
CA LEU A 39 -4.12 -9.89 -13.45
C LEU A 39 -3.95 -10.32 -12.00
N ASN A 40 -4.68 -11.35 -11.55
CA ASN A 40 -4.51 -11.92 -10.21
C ASN A 40 -3.09 -12.42 -9.97
N ALA A 41 -2.53 -13.20 -10.90
CA ALA A 41 -1.15 -13.70 -10.78
C ALA A 41 -0.11 -12.57 -10.71
N MET A 42 -0.33 -11.46 -11.43
CA MET A 42 0.53 -10.28 -11.33
C MET A 42 0.36 -9.54 -9.99
N ILE A 43 -0.86 -9.43 -9.47
CA ILE A 43 -1.09 -8.85 -8.15
C ILE A 43 -0.38 -9.69 -7.08
N ASP A 44 -0.50 -11.02 -7.14
CA ASP A 44 0.17 -11.94 -6.22
C ASP A 44 1.69 -11.82 -6.30
N SER A 45 2.25 -11.72 -7.51
CA SER A 45 3.68 -11.51 -7.70
C SER A 45 4.17 -10.17 -7.14
N ALA A 46 3.39 -9.09 -7.30
CA ALA A 46 3.74 -7.79 -6.74
C ALA A 46 3.62 -7.78 -5.21
N ASP A 47 2.59 -8.43 -4.66
CA ASP A 47 2.36 -8.57 -3.23
C ASP A 47 3.48 -9.37 -2.56
N ALA A 48 3.87 -10.52 -3.14
CA ALA A 48 4.99 -11.33 -2.67
C ALA A 48 6.30 -10.53 -2.60
N TRP A 49 6.57 -9.71 -3.63
CA TRP A 49 7.73 -8.81 -3.63
C TRP A 49 7.70 -7.85 -2.42
N PHE A 50 6.58 -7.17 -2.17
CA PHE A 50 6.47 -6.27 -1.02
C PHE A 50 6.55 -7.02 0.32
N ALA A 51 5.97 -8.22 0.40
CA ALA A 51 6.01 -9.07 1.57
C ALA A 51 7.41 -9.58 1.91
N GLU A 52 8.27 -9.80 0.92
CA GLU A 52 9.69 -10.15 1.14
C GLU A 52 10.52 -8.95 1.61
N GLN A 53 10.24 -7.75 1.08
CA GLN A 53 10.99 -6.54 1.45
C GLN A 53 10.63 -6.01 2.84
N ALA A 54 9.37 -6.12 3.27
CA ALA A 54 8.92 -5.51 4.52
C ALA A 54 9.62 -6.05 5.78
N PRO A 55 9.77 -7.39 5.99
CA PRO A 55 10.50 -7.94 7.14
C PRO A 55 11.97 -7.54 7.18
N MET A 56 12.63 -7.39 6.03
CA MET A 56 14.04 -6.98 5.98
C MET A 56 14.26 -5.56 6.51
N GLN A 57 13.27 -4.68 6.32
CA GLN A 57 13.40 -3.25 6.63
C GLN A 57 12.78 -2.88 7.98
N VAL A 58 11.69 -3.54 8.37
CA VAL A 58 11.07 -3.35 9.69
C VAL A 58 11.81 -4.18 10.76
N GLY A 59 12.33 -5.35 10.39
CA GLY A 59 13.13 -6.21 11.26
C GLY A 59 12.39 -6.56 12.56
N SER A 60 13.06 -6.37 13.69
CA SER A 60 12.54 -6.59 15.04
C SER A 60 11.96 -5.34 15.69
N LEU A 61 11.82 -4.24 14.94
CA LEU A 61 11.23 -3.01 15.48
C LEU A 61 9.77 -3.23 15.88
N ARG A 62 9.33 -2.49 16.89
CA ARG A 62 7.94 -2.50 17.39
C ARG A 62 7.46 -1.07 17.61
N GLY A 63 6.18 -0.92 17.90
CA GLY A 63 5.60 0.36 18.28
C GLY A 63 5.76 1.44 17.20
N LEU A 64 5.96 2.68 17.61
CA LEU A 64 6.10 3.83 16.71
C LEU A 64 7.36 3.74 15.83
N ALA A 65 8.42 3.10 16.31
CA ALA A 65 9.61 2.85 15.51
C ALA A 65 9.28 1.94 14.31
N ALA A 66 8.48 0.90 14.52
CA ALA A 66 8.01 0.02 13.44
C ALA A 66 7.05 0.74 12.48
N VAL A 67 6.16 1.61 12.97
CA VAL A 67 5.29 2.43 12.10
C VAL A 67 6.12 3.27 11.13
N ARG A 68 7.12 4.00 11.64
CA ARG A 68 8.02 4.81 10.79
C ARG A 68 8.82 3.97 9.81
N ALA A 69 9.38 2.86 10.29
CA ALA A 69 10.13 1.92 9.45
C ALA A 69 9.26 1.32 8.35
N ARG A 70 7.98 1.01 8.63
CA ARG A 70 7.04 0.46 7.64
C ARG A 70 6.71 1.46 6.54
N ILE A 71 6.60 2.76 6.85
CA ILE A 71 6.45 3.83 5.84
C ILE A 71 7.70 3.87 4.95
N ALA A 72 8.89 3.93 5.55
CA ALA A 72 10.15 3.94 4.82
C ALA A 72 10.33 2.70 3.94
N ALA A 73 10.00 1.52 4.48
CA ALA A 73 10.07 0.25 3.76
C ALA A 73 9.14 0.22 2.56
N HIS A 74 7.93 0.79 2.67
CA HIS A 74 7.00 0.86 1.55
C HIS A 74 7.54 1.76 0.43
N VAL A 75 8.07 2.95 0.78
CA VAL A 75 8.74 3.86 -0.16
C VAL A 75 9.90 3.16 -0.86
N GLU A 76 10.82 2.57 -0.10
CA GLU A 76 12.00 1.91 -0.67
C GLU A 76 11.62 0.70 -1.53
N GLY A 77 10.64 -0.10 -1.11
CA GLY A 77 10.12 -1.21 -1.91
C GLY A 77 9.54 -0.74 -3.25
N GLY A 78 8.83 0.39 -3.24
CA GLY A 78 8.30 1.03 -4.44
C GLY A 78 9.39 1.53 -5.39
N LEU A 79 10.44 2.15 -4.84
CA LEU A 79 11.59 2.64 -5.63
C LEU A 79 12.44 1.49 -6.21
N LYS A 80 12.52 0.35 -5.51
CA LYS A 80 13.20 -0.86 -6.02
C LYS A 80 12.39 -1.60 -7.10
N SER A 81 11.06 -1.49 -7.10
CA SER A 81 10.20 -2.06 -8.14
C SER A 81 9.17 -1.05 -8.64
N PRO A 82 9.59 -0.03 -9.43
CA PRO A 82 8.67 1.02 -9.86
C PRO A 82 7.54 0.50 -10.75
N ILE A 83 7.81 -0.51 -11.57
CA ILE A 83 6.81 -1.15 -12.43
C ILE A 83 5.75 -1.88 -11.59
N GLY A 84 6.17 -2.63 -10.57
CA GLY A 84 5.26 -3.34 -9.68
C GLY A 84 4.42 -2.39 -8.84
N ALA A 85 5.05 -1.34 -8.30
CA ALA A 85 4.36 -0.29 -7.55
C ALA A 85 3.33 0.44 -8.41
N ARG A 86 3.68 0.87 -9.64
CA ARG A 86 2.75 1.45 -10.61
C ARG A 86 1.59 0.51 -10.93
N PHE A 87 1.89 -0.75 -11.20
CA PHE A 87 0.89 -1.76 -11.51
C PHE A 87 -0.14 -1.91 -10.38
N VAL A 88 0.29 -2.10 -9.13
CA VAL A 88 -0.62 -2.26 -7.98
C VAL A 88 -1.48 -1.02 -7.77
N HIS A 89 -0.91 0.18 -7.89
CA HIS A 89 -1.66 1.42 -7.72
C HIS A 89 -2.67 1.67 -8.85
N TYR A 90 -2.30 1.34 -10.09
CA TYR A 90 -3.23 1.33 -11.21
C TYR A 90 -4.37 0.32 -10.98
N MET A 91 -4.08 -0.85 -10.41
CA MET A 91 -5.10 -1.86 -10.07
C MET A 91 -6.09 -1.40 -8.99
N TYR A 92 -5.70 -0.50 -8.06
CA TYR A 92 -6.67 0.08 -7.13
C TYR A 92 -7.76 0.87 -7.86
N VAL A 93 -7.39 1.66 -8.88
CA VAL A 93 -8.32 2.46 -9.68
C VAL A 93 -9.13 1.57 -10.61
N ASP A 94 -8.47 0.64 -11.32
CA ASP A 94 -9.14 -0.26 -12.25
C ASP A 94 -10.10 -1.22 -11.52
N ALA A 95 -9.79 -1.71 -10.32
CA ALA A 95 -10.73 -2.54 -9.55
C ALA A 95 -11.97 -1.75 -9.11
N ALA A 96 -11.85 -0.43 -8.91
CA ALA A 96 -13.00 0.39 -8.55
C ALA A 96 -13.98 0.55 -9.72
N TYR A 97 -13.50 0.75 -10.96
CA TYR A 97 -14.35 1.16 -12.08
C TYR A 97 -14.24 0.32 -13.37
N GLY A 98 -13.10 -0.32 -13.61
CA GLY A 98 -12.81 -1.03 -14.86
C GLY A 98 -13.03 -2.54 -14.79
N VAL A 99 -12.35 -3.23 -13.88
CA VAL A 99 -12.38 -4.69 -13.71
C VAL A 99 -12.83 -5.01 -12.29
N THR A 100 -14.14 -4.88 -12.05
CA THR A 100 -14.73 -4.96 -10.71
C THR A 100 -14.55 -6.33 -10.04
N GLU A 101 -14.29 -7.37 -10.81
CA GLU A 101 -13.98 -8.73 -10.37
C GLU A 101 -12.67 -8.79 -9.57
N LEU A 102 -11.79 -7.80 -9.70
CA LEU A 102 -10.57 -7.67 -8.88
C LEU A 102 -10.84 -7.08 -7.49
N ARG A 103 -12.03 -6.51 -7.21
CA ARG A 103 -12.32 -5.84 -5.94
C ARG A 103 -12.01 -6.70 -4.71
N PRO A 104 -12.42 -7.99 -4.62
CA PRO A 104 -12.13 -8.79 -3.44
C PRO A 104 -10.63 -8.97 -3.21
N ARG A 105 -9.85 -9.19 -4.29
CA ARG A 105 -8.39 -9.35 -4.20
C ARG A 105 -7.70 -8.06 -3.79
N MET A 106 -8.13 -6.93 -4.34
CA MET A 106 -7.58 -5.62 -3.98
C MET A 106 -7.97 -5.23 -2.54
N GLN A 107 -9.19 -5.53 -2.10
CA GLN A 107 -9.61 -5.33 -0.71
C GLN A 107 -8.76 -6.14 0.27
N ALA A 108 -8.48 -7.41 -0.05
CA ALA A 108 -7.60 -8.26 0.75
C ALA A 108 -6.18 -7.67 0.85
N LEU A 109 -5.61 -7.24 -0.28
CA LEU A 109 -4.31 -6.54 -0.31
C LEU A 109 -4.33 -5.28 0.56
N MET A 110 -5.41 -4.49 0.43
CA MET A 110 -5.55 -3.24 1.16
C MET A 110 -5.64 -3.46 2.67
N GLY A 111 -6.42 -4.48 3.08
CA GLY A 111 -6.61 -4.86 4.46
C GLY A 111 -5.34 -5.40 5.10
N ALA A 112 -4.59 -6.27 4.40
CA ALA A 112 -3.32 -6.80 4.91
C ALA A 112 -2.30 -5.70 5.20
N PHE A 113 -2.21 -4.68 4.32
CA PHE A 113 -1.33 -3.54 4.54
C PHE A 113 -1.75 -2.71 5.77
N ALA A 114 -3.05 -2.46 5.93
CA ALA A 114 -3.59 -1.71 7.07
C ALA A 114 -3.44 -2.46 8.40
N ALA A 115 -3.71 -3.77 8.41
CA ALA A 115 -3.53 -4.62 9.58
C ALA A 115 -2.09 -4.59 10.11
N GLY A 116 -1.10 -4.49 9.23
CA GLY A 116 0.29 -4.33 9.64
C GLY A 116 0.58 -3.01 10.36
N PHE A 117 -0.03 -1.90 9.95
CA PHE A 117 0.08 -0.63 10.69
C PHE A 117 -0.67 -0.68 12.02
N GLN A 118 -1.88 -1.22 12.01
CA GLN A 118 -2.68 -1.38 13.22
C GLN A 118 -1.91 -2.18 14.28
N LYS A 119 -1.32 -3.32 13.90
CA LYS A 119 -0.50 -4.12 14.81
C LYS A 119 0.61 -3.31 15.48
N HIS A 120 1.36 -2.50 14.72
CA HIS A 120 2.44 -1.70 15.30
C HIS A 120 1.92 -0.56 16.18
N LEU A 121 0.73 -0.02 15.90
CA LEU A 121 0.08 0.97 16.76
C LEU A 121 -0.42 0.34 18.07
N GLU A 122 -0.93 -0.89 18.02
CA GLU A 122 -1.30 -1.65 19.21
C GLU A 122 -0.05 -1.95 20.07
N GLU A 123 1.06 -2.37 19.44
CA GLU A 123 2.35 -2.53 20.14
C GLU A 123 2.82 -1.22 20.79
N ALA A 124 2.61 -0.07 20.13
CA ALA A 124 2.94 1.24 20.67
C ALA A 124 2.07 1.59 21.89
N ARG A 125 0.77 1.26 21.84
CA ARG A 125 -0.17 1.49 22.94
C ARG A 125 0.19 0.65 24.15
N ASP A 126 0.48 -0.63 23.94
CA ASP A 126 0.84 -1.55 25.01
C ASP A 126 2.17 -1.17 25.68
N ALA A 127 3.09 -0.57 24.91
CA ALA A 127 4.34 0.00 25.41
C ALA A 127 4.19 1.39 26.05
N GLY A 128 2.99 2.00 26.02
CA GLY A 128 2.74 3.35 26.55
C GLY A 128 3.31 4.49 25.70
N GLU A 129 3.68 4.23 24.45
CA GLU A 129 4.20 5.25 23.50
C GLU A 129 3.09 6.15 22.95
N ILE A 130 1.83 5.69 23.01
CA ILE A 130 0.64 6.42 22.58
C ILE A 130 -0.44 6.34 23.66
N ALA A 131 -1.47 7.18 23.54
CA ALA A 131 -2.54 7.23 24.53
C ALA A 131 -3.27 5.88 24.66
N PRO A 132 -3.67 5.48 25.88
CA PRO A 132 -4.29 4.18 26.14
C PRO A 132 -5.66 4.01 25.47
N ASP A 133 -6.32 5.11 25.09
CA ASP A 133 -7.60 5.13 24.38
C ASP A 133 -7.47 5.49 22.89
N ALA A 134 -6.25 5.48 22.34
CA ALA A 134 -6.02 5.69 20.92
C ALA A 134 -6.70 4.59 20.08
N ASP A 135 -7.49 5.03 19.10
CA ASP A 135 -8.14 4.17 18.10
C ASP A 135 -7.12 3.78 17.02
N CYS A 136 -6.46 2.64 17.24
CA CYS A 136 -5.39 2.14 16.38
C CYS A 136 -5.87 1.80 14.97
N GLU A 137 -7.13 1.38 14.81
CA GLU A 137 -7.73 1.08 13.51
C GLU A 137 -7.90 2.36 12.69
N LYS A 138 -8.50 3.41 13.26
CA LYS A 138 -8.66 4.69 12.57
C LYS A 138 -7.32 5.35 12.25
N LEU A 139 -6.37 5.30 13.19
CA LEU A 139 -5.02 5.80 12.96
C LEU A 139 -4.33 5.07 11.80
N ALA A 140 -4.41 3.74 11.78
CA ALA A 140 -3.87 2.93 10.68
C ALA A 140 -4.53 3.31 9.35
N ALA A 141 -5.86 3.45 9.32
CA ALA A 141 -6.59 3.80 8.11
C ALA A 141 -6.15 5.16 7.53
N VAL A 142 -5.98 6.18 8.37
CA VAL A 142 -5.51 7.51 7.94
C VAL A 142 -4.07 7.47 7.44
N ILE A 143 -3.17 6.81 8.17
CA ILE A 143 -1.76 6.68 7.77
C ILE A 143 -1.66 5.96 6.41
N VAL A 144 -2.40 4.86 6.24
CA VAL A 144 -2.42 4.11 4.98
C VAL A 144 -2.98 4.94 3.82
N ALA A 145 -4.05 5.71 4.07
CA ALA A 145 -4.61 6.59 3.04
C ALA A 145 -3.61 7.64 2.57
N MET A 146 -2.88 8.26 3.51
CA MET A 146 -1.80 9.21 3.20
C MET A 146 -0.69 8.56 2.35
N VAL A 147 -0.17 7.40 2.80
CA VAL A 147 0.90 6.70 2.07
C VAL A 147 0.46 6.33 0.65
N ARG A 148 -0.73 5.75 0.50
CA ARG A 148 -1.26 5.39 -0.83
C ARG A 148 -1.52 6.61 -1.71
N GLY A 149 -2.01 7.72 -1.14
CA GLY A 149 -2.25 8.96 -1.88
C GLY A 149 -0.97 9.50 -2.51
N VAL A 150 0.12 9.56 -1.74
CA VAL A 150 1.44 9.98 -2.22
C VAL A 150 1.95 9.05 -3.33
N PHE A 151 1.73 7.74 -3.21
CA PHE A 151 2.07 6.81 -4.28
C PHE A 151 1.23 7.01 -5.53
N VAL A 152 -0.08 7.22 -5.42
CA VAL A 152 -0.93 7.52 -6.59
C VAL A 152 -0.43 8.77 -7.31
N GLU A 153 -0.09 9.83 -6.57
CA GLU A 153 0.49 11.04 -7.15
C GLU A 153 1.84 10.77 -7.83
N TRP A 154 2.74 10.03 -7.19
CA TRP A 154 4.00 9.60 -7.80
C TRP A 154 3.83 8.80 -9.09
N VAL A 155 2.85 7.90 -9.12
CA VAL A 155 2.52 7.12 -10.31
C VAL A 155 1.96 8.02 -11.42
N LEU A 156 1.05 8.93 -11.08
CA LEU A 156 0.41 9.84 -12.03
C LEU A 156 1.39 10.88 -12.61
N THR A 157 2.35 11.33 -11.82
CA THR A 157 3.36 12.31 -12.23
C THR A 157 4.58 11.67 -12.90
N GLU A 158 4.52 10.36 -13.19
CA GLU A 158 5.62 9.57 -13.77
C GLU A 158 6.94 9.70 -13.00
N GLY A 159 6.87 9.98 -11.70
CA GLY A 159 8.04 10.16 -10.85
C GLY A 159 8.48 11.60 -10.61
N ALA A 160 7.76 12.61 -11.09
CA ALA A 160 8.08 14.00 -10.76
C ALA A 160 7.92 14.30 -9.27
N THR A 161 6.98 13.64 -8.59
CA THR A 161 6.89 13.64 -7.13
C THR A 161 8.06 12.85 -6.54
N ASP A 162 8.94 13.49 -5.76
CA ASP A 162 10.07 12.79 -5.13
C ASP A 162 9.61 11.99 -3.90
N LEU A 163 9.28 10.71 -4.11
CA LEU A 163 8.90 9.78 -3.03
C LEU A 163 9.97 9.68 -1.94
N ARG A 164 11.25 9.74 -2.31
CA ARG A 164 12.34 9.58 -1.35
C ARG A 164 12.40 10.81 -0.44
N ALA A 165 12.24 12.00 -0.99
CA ALA A 165 12.17 13.25 -0.24
C ALA A 165 10.90 13.36 0.64
N LEU A 166 9.77 12.77 0.22
CA LEU A 166 8.53 12.78 0.99
C LEU A 166 8.48 11.75 2.13
N SER A 167 9.36 10.73 2.12
CA SER A 167 9.36 9.68 3.15
C SER A 167 9.50 10.21 4.59
N PRO A 168 10.46 11.11 4.92
CA PRO A 168 10.55 11.69 6.25
C PRO A 168 9.30 12.48 6.64
N LEU A 169 8.74 13.26 5.71
CA LEU A 169 7.55 14.07 5.97
C LEU A 169 6.32 13.19 6.26
N MET A 170 6.14 12.09 5.54
CA MET A 170 5.07 11.11 5.84
C MET A 170 5.24 10.51 7.24
N GLN A 171 6.47 10.22 7.68
CA GLN A 171 6.73 9.70 9.03
C GLN A 171 6.44 10.74 10.11
N GLU A 172 6.80 12.00 9.88
CA GLU A 172 6.50 13.12 10.78
C GLU A 172 5.00 13.37 10.88
N MET A 173 4.29 13.41 9.76
CA MET A 173 2.83 13.57 9.72
C MET A 173 2.12 12.41 10.43
N ALA A 174 2.56 11.18 10.24
CA ALA A 174 2.04 10.03 10.98
C ALA A 174 2.26 10.19 12.49
N THR A 175 3.48 10.56 12.90
CA THR A 175 3.82 10.78 14.32
C THR A 175 2.98 11.88 14.94
N ALA A 176 2.79 13.00 14.24
CA ALA A 176 1.98 14.12 14.71
C ALA A 176 0.49 13.76 14.81
N ALA A 177 -0.05 13.01 13.84
CA ALA A 177 -1.43 12.55 13.88
C ALA A 177 -1.69 11.63 15.08
N ILE A 178 -0.76 10.71 15.35
CA ILE A 178 -0.81 9.79 16.49
C ILE A 178 -0.77 10.56 17.81
N ALA A 179 0.16 11.51 17.96
CA ALA A 179 0.28 12.32 19.18
C ALA A 179 -0.97 13.17 19.45
N ARG A 180 -1.58 13.74 18.41
CA ARG A 180 -2.80 14.56 18.53
C ARG A 180 -4.04 13.74 18.87
N ALA A 181 -4.15 12.51 18.36
CA ALA A 181 -5.27 11.63 18.68
C ALA A 181 -5.36 11.34 20.19
N GLY A 182 -4.22 11.19 20.87
CA GLY A 182 -4.17 11.06 22.32
C GLY A 182 -4.64 12.30 23.08
N ASN A 183 -4.30 13.49 22.58
CA ASN A 183 -4.68 14.77 23.22
C ASN A 183 -6.15 15.15 23.01
N ALA A 184 -6.79 14.68 21.93
CA ALA A 184 -8.21 14.93 21.67
C ALA A 184 -9.10 14.06 22.58
N ALA A 185 -8.70 12.82 22.83
CA ALA A 185 -9.43 11.89 23.68
C ALA A 185 -9.37 12.29 25.17
N SER A 186 -8.22 12.80 25.64
CA SER A 186 -8.10 13.36 27.00
C SER A 186 -8.98 14.60 27.22
N ARG A 187 -9.03 15.53 26.25
CA ARG A 187 -9.88 16.73 26.33
C ARG A 187 -11.37 16.43 26.32
N CYS A 188 -11.82 15.41 25.59
CA CYS A 188 -13.24 15.00 25.62
C CYS A 188 -13.66 14.42 26.98
N LYS A 189 -12.74 13.78 27.72
CA LYS A 189 -13.00 13.23 29.06
C LYS A 189 -13.08 14.31 30.16
N GLU A 190 -12.51 15.49 29.94
CA GLU A 190 -12.46 16.59 30.92
C GLU A 190 -13.64 17.56 30.84
N THR A 191 -14.58 17.39 29.90
CA THR A 191 -15.81 18.20 29.89
C THR A 191 -16.80 17.68 30.94
N PRO A 192 -17.17 18.46 31.99
CA PRO A 192 -18.18 18.04 32.94
C PRO A 192 -19.54 17.99 32.26
N ARG A 193 -20.33 16.94 32.51
CA ARG A 193 -21.77 16.96 32.19
C ARG A 193 -22.44 18.05 33.03
N PRO A 194 -23.41 18.80 32.45
CA PRO A 194 -24.16 19.82 33.17
C PRO A 194 -24.99 19.25 34.31
#